data_AF-C5CHJ9-F1
#
_entry.id   AF-C5CHJ9-F1
#
_cell.length_a   1.000
_cell.length_b   1.000
_cell.length_c   1.000
_cell.angle_alpha   90.00
_cell.angle_beta   90.00
_cell.angle_gamma   90.00
#
_symmetry.space_group_name_H-M   'P 1'
#
loop_
_entity.id
_entity.type
_entity.pdbx_description
1 polymer ?
#
loop_
_entity_poly.entity_id
_entity_poly.type
_entity_poly.pdbx_seq_one_letter_code
_entity_poly.pdbx_strand_id
1 'polypeptide(L)'
;MNRILDSTPRFIEENLVYKRKEENGSLVFLSRRHPETQQLQLNDTARFIAELCNGKNSVGRIVKKILEEYQGATRDRVVQDVINILHSLWRLGLIEWKKENPLISLYYTKKVDNYTFRVLTEDEAVAIVNKLKNVLHYVNPYINEETSYSELAIRQKVFAFTEVFFSLFDKGHESMVISFSGFPGTRVRSLRILYLYFDANFISTEAVRNFLRWCMWSNKIDPPGP
;
A
#
# COMPACT_ATOMS: atom_id res chain seq x y z
N MET A 1 -3.46 6.52 16.13
CA MET A 1 -3.00 5.21 16.65
C MET A 1 -4.11 4.35 17.25
N ASN A 2 -5.05 4.88 18.06
CA ASN A 2 -6.08 4.03 18.68
C ASN A 2 -6.92 3.19 17.70
N ARG A 3 -7.30 3.75 16.54
CA ARG A 3 -8.16 3.06 15.57
C ARG A 3 -7.56 1.77 14.98
N ILE A 4 -6.24 1.68 14.80
CA ILE A 4 -5.61 0.46 14.25
C ILE A 4 -5.50 -0.64 15.31
N LEU A 5 -5.28 -0.28 16.58
CA LEU A 5 -5.18 -1.26 17.67
C LEU A 5 -6.49 -2.03 17.91
N ASP A 6 -7.62 -1.41 17.59
CA ASP A 6 -8.95 -2.03 17.70
C ASP A 6 -9.34 -2.83 16.45
N SER A 7 -8.60 -2.69 15.34
CA SER A 7 -8.88 -3.40 14.09
C SER A 7 -8.51 -4.88 14.19
N THR A 8 -9.24 -5.72 13.44
CA THR A 8 -9.12 -7.18 13.49
C THR A 8 -8.72 -7.72 12.11
N PRO A 9 -7.47 -8.19 11.92
CA PRO A 9 -7.03 -8.82 10.70
C PRO A 9 -7.43 -10.31 10.64
N ARG A 10 -7.62 -10.83 9.43
CA ARG A 10 -7.87 -12.23 9.12
C ARG A 10 -6.92 -12.68 8.01
N PHE A 11 -6.23 -13.79 8.23
CA PHE A 11 -5.36 -14.43 7.27
C PHE A 11 -6.19 -15.12 6.18
N ILE A 12 -5.76 -14.97 4.93
CA ILE A 12 -6.40 -15.51 3.74
C ILE A 12 -5.51 -16.63 3.21
N GLU A 13 -5.73 -17.83 3.76
CA GLU A 13 -5.02 -19.04 3.36
C GLU A 13 -5.23 -19.34 1.88
N GLU A 14 -6.40 -18.99 1.35
CA GLU A 14 -6.75 -19.18 -0.06
C GLU A 14 -5.82 -18.43 -1.00
N ASN A 15 -5.13 -17.37 -0.56
CA ASN A 15 -4.18 -16.62 -1.38
C ASN A 15 -2.76 -17.23 -1.41
N LEU A 16 -2.56 -18.36 -0.75
CA LEU A 16 -1.34 -19.16 -0.86
C LEU A 16 -1.50 -20.22 -1.95
N VAL A 17 -0.56 -20.24 -2.91
CA VAL A 17 -0.47 -21.33 -3.91
C VAL A 17 0.28 -22.52 -3.34
N TYR A 18 1.29 -22.24 -2.51
CA TYR A 18 2.15 -23.21 -1.88
C TYR A 18 2.62 -22.65 -0.54
N LYS A 19 2.82 -23.52 0.46
CA LYS A 19 3.50 -23.18 1.71
C LYS A 19 4.34 -24.34 2.24
N ARG A 20 5.49 -24.02 2.83
CA ARG A 20 6.38 -24.95 3.51
C ARG A 20 6.95 -24.29 4.76
N LYS A 21 6.90 -25.01 5.89
CA LYS A 21 7.58 -24.61 7.12
C LYS A 21 9.00 -25.15 7.10
N GLU A 22 9.97 -24.27 7.33
CA GLU A 22 11.38 -24.63 7.43
C GLU A 22 11.76 -25.05 8.86
N GLU A 23 12.87 -25.76 9.01
CA GLU A 23 13.39 -26.20 10.30
C GLU A 23 13.67 -25.04 11.27
N ASN A 24 14.05 -23.87 10.73
CA ASN A 24 14.27 -22.65 11.50
C ASN A 24 12.99 -21.90 11.91
N GLY A 25 11.81 -22.48 11.67
CA GLY A 25 10.51 -21.90 12.01
C GLY A 25 9.95 -20.90 10.99
N SER A 26 10.70 -20.53 9.95
CA SER A 26 10.20 -19.65 8.90
C SER A 26 9.16 -20.32 7.99
N LEU A 27 8.32 -19.52 7.32
CA LEU A 27 7.33 -19.99 6.36
C LEU A 27 7.70 -19.52 4.95
N VAL A 28 8.03 -20.46 4.06
CA VAL A 28 8.22 -20.19 2.64
C VAL A 28 6.89 -20.38 1.91
N PHE A 29 6.52 -19.45 1.03
CA PHE A 29 5.24 -19.50 0.33
C PHE A 29 5.27 -18.84 -1.05
N LEU A 30 4.26 -19.15 -1.87
CA LEU A 30 3.98 -18.47 -3.14
C LEU A 30 2.65 -17.72 -3.03
N SER A 31 2.65 -16.42 -3.33
CA SER A 31 1.43 -15.61 -3.36
C SER A 31 0.68 -15.84 -4.66
N ARG A 32 -0.64 -16.08 -4.57
CA ARG A 32 -1.52 -16.09 -5.74
C ARG A 32 -1.70 -14.70 -6.33
N ARG A 33 -1.67 -13.66 -5.49
CA ARG A 33 -1.86 -12.26 -5.90
C ARG A 33 -0.64 -11.72 -6.66
N HIS A 34 0.55 -12.17 -6.27
CA HIS A 34 1.82 -11.76 -6.85
C HIS A 34 2.66 -12.98 -7.28
N PRO A 35 2.27 -13.71 -8.34
CA PRO A 35 3.01 -14.89 -8.79
C PRO A 35 4.43 -14.54 -9.27
N GLU A 36 4.67 -13.30 -9.70
CA GLU A 36 5.96 -12.80 -10.15
C GLU A 36 7.04 -12.74 -9.05
N THR A 37 6.65 -12.68 -7.77
CA THR A 37 7.60 -12.59 -6.66
C THR A 37 8.32 -13.90 -6.37
N GLN A 38 7.92 -14.99 -7.04
CA GLN A 38 8.41 -16.33 -6.75
C GLN A 38 8.21 -16.71 -5.27
N GLN A 39 9.14 -17.49 -4.71
CA GLN A 39 9.08 -17.91 -3.31
C GLN A 39 9.45 -16.77 -2.37
N LEU A 40 8.52 -16.42 -1.49
CA LEU A 40 8.69 -15.46 -0.41
C LEU A 40 8.87 -16.19 0.91
N GLN A 41 9.48 -15.53 1.89
CA GLN A 41 9.73 -16.09 3.22
C GLN A 41 9.22 -15.14 4.31
N LEU A 42 8.36 -15.64 5.19
CA LEU A 42 8.08 -14.98 6.46
C LEU A 42 9.08 -15.47 7.50
N ASN A 43 9.79 -14.54 8.14
CA ASN A 43 10.56 -14.86 9.33
C ASN A 43 9.64 -15.33 10.46
N ASP A 44 10.24 -15.85 11.53
CA ASP A 44 9.47 -16.45 12.63
C ASP A 44 8.47 -15.48 13.28
N THR A 45 8.87 -14.22 13.49
CA THR A 45 8.00 -13.18 14.05
C THR A 45 6.83 -12.85 13.12
N ALA A 46 7.07 -12.70 11.82
CA ALA A 46 6.03 -12.42 10.83
C ALA A 46 5.07 -13.60 10.69
N ARG A 47 5.57 -14.84 10.72
CA ARG A 47 4.74 -16.06 10.76
C ARG A 47 3.86 -16.07 12.00
N PHE A 48 4.42 -15.81 13.18
CA PHE A 48 3.66 -15.77 14.42
C PHE A 48 2.56 -14.71 14.40
N ILE A 49 2.84 -13.51 13.86
CA ILE A 49 1.81 -12.47 13.66
C ILE A 49 0.72 -12.95 12.68
N ALA A 50 1.11 -13.58 11.57
CA ALA A 50 0.16 -14.13 10.59
C ALA A 50 -0.77 -15.19 11.23
N GLU A 51 -0.24 -16.09 12.06
CA GLU A 51 -1.01 -17.09 12.80
C GLU A 51 -2.00 -16.47 13.80
N LEU A 52 -1.68 -15.29 14.33
CA LEU A 52 -2.58 -14.54 15.20
C LEU A 52 -3.68 -13.77 14.45
N CYS A 53 -3.53 -13.57 13.13
CA CYS A 53 -4.53 -12.92 12.27
C CYS A 53 -5.69 -13.88 11.96
N ASN A 54 -6.52 -14.21 12.94
CA ASN A 54 -7.57 -15.23 12.82
C ASN A 54 -8.99 -14.65 12.69
N GLY A 55 -9.13 -13.34 12.44
CA GLY A 55 -10.43 -12.66 12.41
C GLY A 55 -11.09 -12.47 13.78
N LYS A 56 -10.40 -12.81 14.89
CA LYS A 56 -10.86 -12.64 16.28
C LYS A 56 -9.93 -11.76 17.11
N ASN A 57 -8.61 -11.85 16.91
CA ASN A 57 -7.66 -11.02 17.64
C ASN A 57 -7.60 -9.61 17.04
N SER A 58 -7.74 -8.58 17.88
CA SER A 58 -7.40 -7.22 17.46
C SER A 58 -5.88 -7.02 17.38
N VAL A 59 -5.42 -6.00 16.64
CA VAL A 59 -3.99 -5.66 16.59
C VAL A 59 -3.43 -5.40 17.98
N GLY A 60 -4.18 -4.75 18.88
CA GLY A 60 -3.77 -4.55 20.27
C GLY A 60 -3.57 -5.87 21.03
N ARG A 61 -4.40 -6.90 20.75
CA ARG A 61 -4.21 -8.24 21.31
C ARG A 61 -3.00 -8.95 20.70
N ILE A 62 -2.72 -8.76 19.42
CA ILE A 62 -1.52 -9.28 18.76
C ILE A 62 -0.26 -8.66 19.41
N VAL A 63 -0.22 -7.33 19.54
CA VAL A 63 0.87 -6.60 20.21
C VAL A 63 1.10 -7.11 21.63
N LYS A 64 0.02 -7.32 22.40
CA LYS A 64 0.12 -7.86 23.77
C LYS A 64 0.80 -9.23 23.78
N LYS A 65 0.41 -10.13 22.88
CA LYS A 65 1.01 -11.47 22.77
C LYS A 65 2.48 -11.43 22.38
N ILE A 66 2.88 -10.51 21.48
CA ILE A 66 4.29 -10.33 21.10
C ILE A 66 5.11 -9.85 22.30
N LEU A 67 4.59 -8.93 23.10
CA LEU A 67 5.27 -8.45 24.31
C LEU A 67 5.40 -9.52 25.40
N GLU A 68 4.46 -10.46 25.45
CA GLU A 68 4.50 -11.62 26.36
C GLU A 68 5.57 -12.65 25.93
N GLU A 69 5.72 -12.85 24.62
CA GLU A 69 6.67 -13.80 24.04
C GLU A 69 8.12 -13.27 24.02
N TYR A 70 8.32 -12.00 23.64
CA TYR A 70 9.64 -11.39 23.46
C TYR A 70 9.93 -10.35 24.55
N GLN A 71 10.69 -10.75 25.56
CA GLN A 71 11.10 -9.87 26.66
C GLN A 71 12.16 -8.85 26.21
N GLY A 72 12.03 -7.59 26.66
CA GLY A 72 13.04 -6.55 26.49
C GLY A 72 12.76 -5.51 25.40
N ALA A 73 11.73 -5.68 24.57
CA ALA A 73 11.32 -4.67 23.60
C ALA A 73 10.36 -3.64 24.21
N THR A 74 10.46 -2.37 23.80
CA THR A 74 9.49 -1.35 24.21
C THR A 74 8.17 -1.57 23.48
N ARG A 75 7.06 -1.24 24.14
CA ARG A 75 5.72 -1.34 23.56
C ARG A 75 5.59 -0.60 22.23
N ASP A 76 6.15 0.61 22.14
CA ASP A 76 6.04 1.44 20.94
C ASP A 76 6.76 0.82 19.74
N ARG A 77 7.93 0.21 19.98
CA ARG A 77 8.67 -0.51 18.95
C ARG A 77 7.87 -1.73 18.45
N VAL A 78 7.33 -2.52 19.37
CA VAL A 78 6.50 -3.68 19.02
C VAL A 78 5.25 -3.27 18.24
N VAL A 79 4.58 -2.19 18.65
CA VAL A 79 3.43 -1.65 17.91
C VAL A 79 3.82 -1.32 16.47
N GLN A 80 4.93 -0.62 16.27
CA GLN A 80 5.39 -0.24 14.94
C GLN A 80 5.76 -1.46 14.09
N ASP A 81 6.50 -2.43 14.66
CA ASP A 81 6.90 -3.65 13.98
C ASP A 81 5.69 -4.48 13.56
N VAL A 82 4.70 -4.63 14.45
CA VAL A 82 3.44 -5.33 14.14
C VAL A 82 2.68 -4.61 13.01
N ILE A 83 2.58 -3.29 13.05
CA ILE A 83 1.88 -2.53 11.98
C ILE A 83 2.60 -2.68 10.64
N ASN A 84 3.93 -2.64 10.63
CA ASN A 84 4.73 -2.82 9.42
C ASN A 84 4.52 -4.21 8.82
N ILE A 85 4.60 -5.26 9.64
CA ILE A 85 4.36 -6.65 9.20
C ILE A 85 2.93 -6.81 8.68
N LEU A 86 1.92 -6.27 9.37
CA LEU A 86 0.54 -6.31 8.89
C LEU A 86 0.35 -5.57 7.57
N HIS A 87 1.08 -4.48 7.35
CA HIS A 87 1.06 -3.75 6.09
C HIS A 87 1.66 -4.59 4.95
N SER A 88 2.83 -5.22 5.16
CA SER A 88 3.45 -6.12 4.19
C SER A 88 2.56 -7.32 3.88
N LEU A 89 2.00 -7.98 4.90
CA LEU A 89 1.06 -9.10 4.73
C LEU A 89 -0.19 -8.70 3.94
N TRP A 90 -0.73 -7.51 4.21
CA TRP A 90 -1.91 -7.01 3.48
C TRP A 90 -1.59 -6.74 2.01
N ARG A 91 -0.45 -6.10 1.72
CA ARG A 91 0.00 -5.86 0.34
C ARG A 91 0.25 -7.15 -0.43
N LEU A 92 0.76 -8.18 0.24
CA LEU A 92 0.92 -9.52 -0.34
C LEU A 92 -0.41 -10.27 -0.56
N GLY A 93 -1.52 -9.70 -0.12
CA GLY A 93 -2.85 -10.31 -0.17
C GLY A 93 -3.06 -11.40 0.88
N LEU A 94 -2.20 -11.51 1.88
CA LEU A 94 -2.25 -12.60 2.88
C LEU A 94 -3.18 -12.30 4.04
N ILE A 95 -3.55 -11.03 4.24
CA ILE A 95 -4.56 -10.66 5.22
C ILE A 95 -5.60 -9.72 4.63
N GLU A 96 -6.79 -9.79 5.21
CA GLU A 96 -7.84 -8.78 5.08
C GLU A 96 -8.25 -8.26 6.46
N TRP A 97 -9.05 -7.21 6.45
CA TRP A 97 -9.58 -6.61 7.68
C TRP A 97 -11.07 -6.91 7.78
N LYS A 98 -11.53 -7.27 8.99
CA LYS A 98 -12.95 -7.54 9.24
C LYS A 98 -13.85 -6.32 9.00
N LYS A 99 -13.28 -5.12 9.09
CA LYS A 99 -13.91 -3.82 8.81
C LYS A 99 -13.04 -3.06 7.81
N GLU A 100 -13.28 -1.77 7.65
CA GLU A 100 -12.41 -0.86 6.88
C GLU A 100 -10.93 -1.07 7.26
N ASN A 101 -10.08 -1.16 6.23
CA ASN A 101 -8.64 -1.32 6.42
C ASN A 101 -8.05 -0.07 7.09
N PRO A 102 -7.54 -0.16 8.33
CA PRO A 102 -7.00 0.99 9.05
C PRO A 102 -5.75 1.59 8.38
N LEU A 103 -5.00 0.78 7.62
CA LEU A 103 -3.78 1.19 6.93
C LEU A 103 -4.07 2.25 5.86
N ILE A 104 -5.25 2.21 5.23
CA ILE A 104 -5.65 3.19 4.21
C ILE A 104 -5.69 4.59 4.81
N SER A 105 -6.34 4.73 5.97
CA SER A 105 -6.41 6.01 6.68
C SER A 105 -5.08 6.43 7.30
N LEU A 106 -4.21 5.47 7.61
CA LEU A 106 -2.93 5.72 8.30
C LEU A 106 -1.82 6.14 7.33
N TYR A 107 -1.73 5.49 6.17
CA TYR A 107 -0.60 5.64 5.25
C TYR A 107 -0.99 6.16 3.86
N TYR A 108 -2.22 5.92 3.42
CA TYR A 108 -2.62 6.17 2.03
C TYR A 108 -3.50 7.40 1.87
N THR A 109 -3.91 8.06 2.95
CA THR A 109 -4.90 9.16 2.88
C THR A 109 -4.44 10.36 3.70
N LYS A 110 -4.55 11.56 3.12
CA LYS A 110 -4.40 12.83 3.82
C LYS A 110 -5.60 13.72 3.52
N LYS A 111 -6.23 14.27 4.56
CA LYS A 111 -7.31 15.26 4.43
C LYS A 111 -6.75 16.67 4.65
N VAL A 112 -7.09 17.60 3.77
CA VAL A 112 -6.70 19.01 3.84
C VAL A 112 -7.91 19.83 3.42
N ASP A 113 -8.53 20.55 4.35
CA ASP A 113 -9.78 21.29 4.14
C ASP A 113 -10.88 20.41 3.49
N ASN A 114 -11.37 20.81 2.31
CA ASN A 114 -12.37 20.06 1.53
C ASN A 114 -11.76 19.02 0.58
N TYR A 115 -10.44 18.88 0.60
CA TYR A 115 -9.70 17.99 -0.28
C TYR A 115 -9.26 16.72 0.43
N THR A 116 -9.25 15.63 -0.32
CA THR A 116 -8.66 14.36 0.13
C THR A 116 -7.59 13.94 -0.86
N PHE A 117 -6.36 13.77 -0.37
CA PHE A 117 -5.25 13.26 -1.14
C PHE A 117 -5.10 11.77 -0.84
N ARG A 118 -4.92 10.96 -1.89
CA ARG A 118 -4.79 9.50 -1.75
C ARG A 118 -3.57 8.98 -2.49
N VAL A 119 -2.87 8.04 -1.88
CA VAL A 119 -2.00 7.10 -2.59
C VAL A 119 -2.90 5.95 -3.00
N LEU A 120 -2.89 5.59 -4.27
CA LEU A 120 -3.76 4.54 -4.76
C LEU A 120 -3.14 3.17 -4.47
N THR A 121 -3.98 2.25 -4.00
CA THR A 121 -3.66 0.83 -3.97
C THR A 121 -3.61 0.24 -5.37
N GLU A 122 -3.12 -0.99 -5.53
CA GLU A 122 -3.10 -1.67 -6.82
C GLU A 122 -4.47 -1.72 -7.49
N ASP A 123 -5.50 -2.12 -6.72
CA ASP A 123 -6.87 -2.25 -7.23
C ASP A 123 -7.44 -0.90 -7.64
N GLU A 124 -7.13 0.16 -6.89
CA GLU A 124 -7.57 1.53 -7.19
C GLU A 124 -6.83 2.11 -8.40
N ALA A 125 -5.53 1.86 -8.53
CA ALA A 125 -4.73 2.27 -9.67
C ALA A 125 -5.23 1.60 -10.96
N VAL A 126 -5.53 0.30 -10.92
CA VAL A 126 -6.13 -0.42 -12.05
C VAL A 126 -7.50 0.17 -12.39
N ALA A 127 -8.36 0.37 -11.39
CA ALA A 127 -9.70 0.91 -11.61
C ALA A 127 -9.66 2.31 -12.23
N ILE A 128 -8.79 3.20 -11.73
CA ILE A 128 -8.74 4.57 -12.24
C ILE A 128 -8.15 4.65 -13.63
N VAL A 129 -7.08 3.91 -13.92
CA VAL A 129 -6.47 3.94 -15.26
C VAL A 129 -7.45 3.36 -16.28
N ASN A 130 -8.16 2.27 -15.95
CA ASN A 130 -9.21 1.74 -16.81
C ASN A 130 -10.36 2.74 -17.04
N LYS A 131 -10.78 3.47 -16.00
CA LYS A 131 -11.81 4.51 -16.09
C LYS A 131 -11.37 5.67 -17.00
N LEU A 132 -10.09 6.03 -16.99
CA LEU A 132 -9.56 7.19 -17.70
C LEU A 132 -9.05 6.90 -19.12
N LYS A 133 -8.97 5.64 -19.55
CA LYS A 133 -8.50 5.23 -20.89
C LYS A 133 -9.09 6.03 -22.05
N ASN A 134 -10.36 6.40 -21.97
CA ASN A 134 -11.08 7.13 -23.02
C ASN A 134 -11.31 8.62 -22.71
N VAL A 135 -10.64 9.14 -21.67
CA VAL A 135 -10.71 10.54 -21.26
C VAL A 135 -9.38 11.20 -21.63
N LEU A 136 -9.37 12.50 -21.94
CA LEU A 136 -8.12 13.21 -22.21
C LEU A 136 -7.20 13.13 -20.99
N HIS A 137 -6.04 12.51 -21.16
CA HIS A 137 -5.02 12.37 -20.14
C HIS A 137 -3.64 12.36 -20.80
N TYR A 138 -2.61 12.60 -19.99
CA TYR A 138 -1.23 12.52 -20.40
C TYR A 138 -0.65 11.17 -19.97
N VAL A 139 0.05 10.55 -20.91
CA VAL A 139 0.95 9.43 -20.68
C VAL A 139 2.33 9.82 -21.21
N ASN A 140 3.36 9.42 -20.50
CA ASN A 140 4.74 9.61 -20.94
C ASN A 140 4.92 9.10 -22.40
N PRO A 141 5.39 9.93 -23.34
CA PRO A 141 5.48 9.57 -24.75
C PRO A 141 6.53 8.48 -25.05
N TYR A 142 7.40 8.16 -24.10
CA TYR A 142 8.42 7.13 -24.23
C TYR A 142 7.93 5.72 -23.86
N ILE A 143 6.64 5.54 -23.55
CA ILE A 143 6.06 4.23 -23.24
C ILE A 143 4.84 3.95 -24.13
N ASN A 144 4.59 2.67 -24.39
CA ASN A 144 3.34 2.23 -25.01
C ASN A 144 2.29 2.06 -23.91
N GLU A 145 1.23 2.89 -23.94
CA GLU A 145 0.20 2.93 -22.90
C GLU A 145 -0.49 1.57 -22.71
N GLU A 146 -0.91 0.92 -23.79
CA GLU A 146 -1.68 -0.32 -23.74
C GLU A 146 -0.92 -1.44 -23.01
N THR A 147 0.37 -1.56 -23.27
CA THR A 147 1.23 -2.56 -22.63
C THR A 147 1.66 -2.13 -21.22
N SER A 148 2.06 -0.86 -21.06
CA SER A 148 2.60 -0.31 -19.80
C SER A 148 1.54 -0.07 -18.73
N TYR A 149 0.27 0.00 -19.13
CA TYR A 149 -0.89 0.18 -18.26
C TYR A 149 -1.95 -0.91 -18.48
N SER A 150 -1.51 -2.12 -18.87
CA SER A 150 -2.28 -3.33 -18.65
C SER A 150 -2.49 -3.57 -17.14
N GLU A 151 -3.56 -4.29 -16.76
CA GLU A 151 -3.84 -4.55 -15.34
C GLU A 151 -2.64 -5.19 -14.62
N LEU A 152 -2.03 -6.21 -15.24
CA LEU A 152 -0.86 -6.87 -14.68
C LEU A 152 0.32 -5.89 -14.49
N ALA A 153 0.61 -5.05 -15.49
CA ALA A 153 1.69 -4.08 -15.41
C ALA A 153 1.47 -3.04 -14.30
N ILE A 154 0.24 -2.54 -14.14
CA ILE A 154 -0.10 -1.59 -13.07
C ILE A 154 0.12 -2.23 -11.70
N ARG A 155 -0.41 -3.46 -11.51
CA ARG A 155 -0.25 -4.19 -10.25
C ARG A 155 1.21 -4.38 -9.89
N GLN A 156 2.02 -4.85 -10.84
CA GLN A 156 3.46 -5.04 -10.63
C GLN A 156 4.17 -3.74 -10.29
N LYS A 157 3.85 -2.64 -10.97
CA LYS A 157 4.46 -1.33 -10.71
C LYS A 157 4.14 -0.78 -9.32
N VAL A 158 2.87 -0.86 -8.91
CA VAL A 158 2.42 -0.38 -7.60
C VAL A 158 2.93 -1.29 -6.48
N PHE A 159 2.95 -2.60 -6.70
CA PHE A 159 3.51 -3.56 -5.75
C PHE A 159 5.02 -3.37 -5.55
N ALA A 160 5.78 -3.23 -6.63
CA ALA A 160 7.22 -3.03 -6.58
C ALA A 160 7.64 -1.58 -6.26
N PHE A 161 6.67 -0.66 -6.07
CA PHE A 161 6.90 0.77 -5.90
C PHE A 161 7.73 1.43 -7.01
N THR A 162 7.73 0.87 -8.21
CA THR A 162 8.42 1.46 -9.37
C THR A 162 7.62 2.61 -9.98
N GLU A 163 6.29 2.59 -9.80
CA GLU A 163 5.40 3.72 -10.09
C GLU A 163 4.36 3.83 -8.97
N VAL A 164 4.19 5.05 -8.44
CA VAL A 164 3.20 5.34 -7.39
C VAL A 164 2.15 6.27 -7.95
N PHE A 165 0.89 5.90 -7.82
CA PHE A 165 -0.26 6.69 -8.25
C PHE A 165 -0.85 7.46 -7.07
N PHE A 166 -1.23 8.69 -7.34
CA PHE A 166 -1.87 9.58 -6.39
C PHE A 166 -3.12 10.17 -6.99
N SER A 167 -4.15 10.35 -6.16
CA SER A 167 -5.38 11.06 -6.54
C SER A 167 -5.66 12.22 -5.58
N LEU A 168 -6.17 13.30 -6.16
CA LEU A 168 -6.76 14.43 -5.46
C LEU A 168 -8.27 14.39 -5.65
N PHE A 169 -8.99 14.38 -4.53
CA PHE A 169 -10.45 14.47 -4.51
C PHE A 169 -10.88 15.85 -3.98
N ASP A 170 -11.82 16.50 -4.66
CA ASP A 170 -12.54 17.68 -4.19
C ASP A 170 -14.00 17.30 -3.92
N LYS A 171 -14.47 17.46 -2.67
CA LYS A 171 -15.83 17.09 -2.25
C LYS A 171 -16.25 15.66 -2.67
N GLY A 172 -15.29 14.74 -2.68
CA GLY A 172 -15.49 13.34 -3.07
C GLY A 172 -15.44 13.07 -4.58
N HIS A 173 -15.32 14.10 -5.42
CA HIS A 173 -15.07 13.95 -6.85
C HIS A 173 -13.57 13.85 -7.11
N GLU A 174 -13.14 12.91 -7.97
CA GLU A 174 -11.73 12.79 -8.33
C GLU A 174 -11.36 13.84 -9.36
N SER A 175 -10.52 14.78 -8.95
CA SER A 175 -10.22 16.00 -9.69
C SER A 175 -8.86 15.95 -10.39
N MET A 176 -7.92 15.15 -9.87
CA MET A 176 -6.61 14.97 -10.49
C MET A 176 -6.06 13.60 -10.14
N VAL A 177 -5.39 12.97 -11.11
CA VAL A 177 -4.61 11.74 -10.90
C VAL A 177 -3.21 12.01 -11.43
N ILE A 178 -2.19 11.61 -10.68
CA ILE A 178 -0.80 11.76 -11.08
C ILE A 178 0.00 10.55 -10.64
N SER A 179 0.89 10.07 -11.50
CA SER A 179 1.86 9.04 -11.12
C SER A 179 3.29 9.52 -11.31
N PHE A 180 4.17 9.01 -10.46
CA PHE A 180 5.60 9.26 -10.54
C PHE A 180 6.35 7.93 -10.59
N SER A 181 7.46 7.90 -11.33
CA SER A 181 8.46 6.85 -11.15
C SER A 181 9.05 6.96 -9.74
N GLY A 182 8.86 5.92 -8.93
CA GLY A 182 9.37 5.84 -7.56
C GLY A 182 10.59 4.92 -7.49
N PHE A 183 11.56 5.30 -6.65
CA PHE A 183 12.54 4.36 -6.10
C PHE A 183 12.55 4.56 -4.59
N PRO A 184 12.05 3.60 -3.80
CA PRO A 184 12.16 3.65 -2.34
C PRO A 184 13.61 3.86 -1.91
N GLY A 185 13.84 4.54 -0.78
CA GLY A 185 15.16 4.70 -0.18
C GLY A 185 16.18 5.58 -0.93
N THR A 186 15.86 6.17 -2.09
CA THR A 186 16.80 7.06 -2.80
C THR A 186 16.41 8.53 -2.70
N ARG A 187 17.39 9.39 -2.43
CA ARG A 187 17.20 10.84 -2.44
C ARG A 187 17.07 11.32 -3.88
N VAL A 188 15.84 11.30 -4.39
CA VAL A 188 15.54 11.71 -5.76
C VAL A 188 15.61 13.24 -5.89
N ARG A 189 16.38 13.75 -6.86
CA ARG A 189 16.44 15.20 -7.19
C ARG A 189 15.37 15.64 -8.20
N SER A 190 14.80 14.69 -8.94
CA SER A 190 13.78 14.93 -9.97
C SER A 190 12.82 13.74 -10.08
N LEU A 191 11.52 13.99 -10.04
CA LEU A 191 10.50 12.97 -10.31
C LEU A 191 10.07 13.06 -11.77
N ARG A 192 9.86 11.91 -12.41
CA ARG A 192 9.27 11.85 -13.75
C ARG A 192 7.78 11.58 -13.61
N ILE A 193 6.95 12.46 -14.16
CA ILE A 193 5.51 12.23 -14.28
C ILE A 193 5.31 11.20 -15.40
N LEU A 194 4.65 10.09 -15.07
CA LEU A 194 4.38 9.01 -16.02
C LEU A 194 2.93 9.03 -16.51
N TYR A 195 2.00 9.34 -15.61
CA TYR A 195 0.57 9.47 -15.88
C TYR A 195 0.07 10.77 -15.27
N LEU A 196 -0.80 11.49 -15.99
CA LEU A 196 -1.44 12.69 -15.46
C LEU A 196 -2.84 12.87 -16.06
N TYR A 197 -3.81 13.06 -15.19
CA TYR A 197 -5.16 13.45 -15.53
C TYR A 197 -5.58 14.64 -14.67
N PHE A 198 -6.30 15.57 -15.28
CA PHE A 198 -6.97 16.67 -14.62
C PHE A 198 -8.41 16.71 -15.11
N ASP A 199 -9.33 16.76 -14.16
CA ASP A 199 -10.72 17.08 -14.46
C ASP A 199 -10.84 18.56 -14.85
N ALA A 200 -11.77 18.87 -15.75
CA ALA A 200 -11.96 20.22 -16.29
C ALA A 200 -12.57 21.19 -15.25
N ASN A 201 -13.04 20.68 -14.11
CA ASN A 201 -13.57 21.49 -13.02
C ASN A 201 -12.45 22.29 -12.32
N PHE A 202 -12.75 23.53 -11.95
CA PHE A 202 -11.77 24.43 -11.33
C PHE A 202 -11.33 23.92 -9.95
N ILE A 203 -10.08 23.47 -9.87
CA ILE A 203 -9.38 23.18 -8.62
C ILE A 203 -8.52 24.40 -8.28
N SER A 204 -8.52 24.83 -7.02
CA SER A 204 -7.66 25.94 -6.61
C SER A 204 -6.18 25.58 -6.82
N THR A 205 -5.39 26.54 -7.33
CA THR A 205 -3.93 26.37 -7.50
C THR A 205 -3.24 25.99 -6.19
N GLU A 206 -3.75 26.46 -5.06
CA GLU A 206 -3.22 26.13 -3.74
C GLU A 206 -3.47 24.65 -3.38
N ALA A 207 -4.64 24.09 -3.71
CA ALA A 207 -4.90 22.67 -3.53
C ALA A 207 -3.97 21.81 -4.38
N VAL A 208 -3.77 22.16 -5.65
CA VAL A 208 -2.82 21.47 -6.54
C VAL A 208 -1.40 21.54 -5.98
N ARG A 209 -0.96 22.72 -5.51
CA ARG A 209 0.36 22.89 -4.88
C ARG A 209 0.52 22.02 -3.64
N ASN A 210 -0.47 21.99 -2.77
CA ASN A 210 -0.42 21.20 -1.53
C ASN A 210 -0.46 19.71 -1.82
N PHE A 211 -1.22 19.29 -2.83
CA PHE A 211 -1.24 17.91 -3.32
C PHE A 211 0.13 17.50 -3.86
N LEU A 212 0.73 18.26 -4.78
CA LEU A 212 2.05 17.95 -5.34
C LEU A 212 3.15 17.90 -4.26
N ARG A 213 3.12 18.83 -3.29
CA ARG A 213 4.03 18.80 -2.13
C ARG A 213 3.86 17.54 -1.31
N TRP A 214 2.62 17.11 -1.09
CA TRP A 214 2.34 15.88 -0.38
C TRP A 214 2.83 14.65 -1.15
N CYS A 215 2.58 14.55 -2.46
CA CYS A 215 3.09 13.44 -3.28
C CYS A 215 4.62 13.33 -3.20
N MET A 216 5.33 14.47 -3.23
CA MET A 216 6.80 14.49 -3.07
C MET A 216 7.27 14.05 -1.69
N TRP A 217 6.51 14.35 -0.63
CA TRP A 217 6.84 13.92 0.73
C TRP A 217 6.52 12.44 0.95
N SER A 218 5.36 11.97 0.48
CA SER A 218 4.95 10.57 0.55
C SER A 218 5.89 9.65 -0.22
N ASN A 219 6.47 10.11 -1.34
CA ASN A 219 7.51 9.37 -2.07
C ASN A 219 8.87 9.28 -1.32
N LYS A 220 9.08 10.06 -0.25
CA LYS A 220 10.29 9.96 0.60
C LYS A 220 10.08 9.06 1.81
N ILE A 221 8.83 8.73 2.13
CA ILE A 221 8.55 7.79 3.20
C ILE A 221 8.81 6.42 2.59
N ASP A 222 9.86 5.75 3.06
CA ASP A 222 9.99 4.33 2.79
C ASP A 222 8.66 3.68 3.19
N PRO A 223 7.90 3.11 2.25
CA PRO A 223 6.86 2.19 2.65
C PRO A 223 7.56 1.18 3.55
N PRO A 224 6.97 0.81 4.71
CA PRO A 224 7.62 -0.15 5.58
C PRO A 224 8.00 -1.35 4.71
N GLY A 225 9.31 -1.62 4.66
CA GLY A 225 9.86 -2.61 3.76
C GLY A 225 9.22 -3.97 3.98
N PRO A 226 9.32 -4.88 3.00
CA PRO A 226 8.95 -6.27 3.19
C PRO A 226 9.59 -6.86 4.46
#